data_AF-A0AAU2SK06-F1
#
_entry.id   AF-A0AAU2SK06-F1
#
_cell.length_a   1.000
_cell.length_b   1.000
_cell.length_c   1.000
_cell.angle_alpha   90.00
_cell.angle_beta   90.00
_cell.angle_gamma   90.00
#
_symmetry.space_group_name_H-M   'P 1'
#
loop_
_entity.id
_entity.type
_entity.pdbx_description
1 polymer ?
#
loop_
_entity_poly.entity_id
_entity_poly.type
_entity_poly.pdbx_seq_one_letter_code
_entity_poly.pdbx_strand_id
1 'polypeptide(L)'
;MNVEWIEHLSSWLSDRGFSRSDDREVGGFENILIRFRGEPYEVHVVRERGEWNIGISPAGRSPLMWPYVWRHYLDATTPDPSQLPESLEEQLEFTYRRLDEVMEATRRDAEIENHLRAINRAIISARLGLDPVTLRREKKPEDEKE
;
A
#
# COMPACT_ATOMS: atom_id res chain seq x y z
N MET A 1 -0.25 -13.33 -20.04
CA MET A 1 -0.18 -13.06 -18.60
C MET A 1 -1.60 -13.12 -18.07
N ASN A 2 -1.91 -14.12 -17.25
CA ASN A 2 -3.28 -14.48 -16.89
C ASN A 2 -3.95 -13.34 -16.11
N VAL A 3 -5.04 -12.83 -16.69
CA VAL A 3 -5.98 -11.88 -16.09
C VAL A 3 -6.93 -12.59 -15.10
N GLU A 4 -6.76 -13.92 -14.92
CA GLU A 4 -7.60 -14.76 -14.07
C GLU A 4 -7.63 -14.31 -12.61
N TRP A 5 -6.53 -13.78 -12.09
CA TRP A 5 -6.51 -13.26 -10.73
C TRP A 5 -7.36 -11.99 -10.58
N ILE A 6 -7.49 -11.17 -11.63
CA ILE A 6 -8.36 -9.99 -11.63
C ILE A 6 -9.81 -10.42 -11.60
N GLU A 7 -10.18 -11.44 -12.39
CA GLU A 7 -11.54 -12.01 -12.37
C GLU A 7 -11.87 -12.63 -11.01
N HIS A 8 -10.92 -13.38 -10.43
CA HIS A 8 -11.09 -13.94 -9.10
C HIS A 8 -11.24 -12.86 -8.02
N LEU A 9 -10.37 -11.84 -8.03
CA LEU A 9 -10.46 -10.70 -7.12
C LEU A 9 -11.78 -9.94 -7.31
N SER A 10 -12.19 -9.73 -8.57
CA SER A 10 -13.44 -9.06 -8.92
C SER A 10 -14.65 -9.80 -8.36
N SER A 11 -14.71 -11.13 -8.55
CA SER A 11 -15.79 -11.96 -8.00
C SER A 11 -15.80 -11.87 -6.47
N TRP A 12 -14.64 -12.05 -5.84
CA TRP A 12 -14.51 -12.07 -4.39
C TRP A 12 -14.88 -10.74 -3.72
N LEU A 13 -14.54 -9.61 -4.37
CA LEU A 13 -14.93 -8.27 -3.93
C LEU A 13 -16.43 -8.01 -4.18
N SER A 14 -16.95 -8.44 -5.33
CA SER A 14 -18.38 -8.28 -5.66
C SER A 14 -19.28 -9.02 -4.66
N ASP A 15 -18.88 -10.24 -4.26
CA ASP A 15 -19.58 -11.01 -3.21
C ASP A 15 -19.60 -10.30 -1.85
N ARG A 16 -18.70 -9.34 -1.63
CA ARG A 16 -18.60 -8.50 -0.43
C ARG A 16 -19.26 -7.13 -0.60
N GLY A 17 -20.00 -6.92 -1.68
CA GLY A 17 -20.74 -5.68 -1.94
C GLY A 17 -19.92 -4.56 -2.56
N PHE A 18 -18.72 -4.85 -3.09
CA PHE A 18 -17.95 -3.86 -3.83
C PHE A 18 -18.52 -3.65 -5.22
N SER A 19 -18.58 -2.39 -5.63
CA SER A 19 -18.97 -1.99 -6.99
C SER A 19 -17.73 -1.69 -7.83
N ARG A 20 -17.55 -2.42 -8.93
CA ARG A 20 -16.44 -2.21 -9.86
C ARG A 20 -16.67 -1.01 -10.78
N SER A 21 -15.68 -0.14 -10.91
CA SER A 21 -15.58 0.91 -11.93
C SER A 21 -14.25 0.78 -12.68
N ASP A 22 -14.33 0.57 -13.99
CA ASP A 22 -13.17 0.56 -14.88
C ASP A 22 -12.83 2.01 -15.27
N ASP A 23 -12.20 2.73 -14.33
CA ASP A 23 -11.77 4.11 -14.55
C ASP A 23 -10.48 4.08 -15.38
N ARG A 24 -10.57 4.29 -16.70
CA ARG A 24 -9.40 4.53 -17.56
C ARG A 24 -8.95 5.98 -17.39
N GLU A 25 -8.02 6.26 -16.47
CA GLU A 25 -7.37 7.57 -16.47
C GLU A 25 -6.42 7.70 -17.67
N VAL A 26 -6.84 8.46 -18.67
CA VAL A 26 -6.00 8.82 -19.81
C VAL A 26 -5.17 10.04 -19.40
N GLY A 27 -3.92 9.83 -18.98
CA GLY A 27 -2.94 10.94 -18.87
C GLY A 27 -1.96 10.95 -17.69
N GLY A 28 -2.03 10.00 -16.75
CA GLY A 28 -1.07 9.88 -15.63
C GLY A 28 0.00 8.82 -15.88
N PHE A 29 1.17 8.92 -15.23
CA PHE A 29 2.20 7.87 -15.23
C PHE A 29 1.73 6.57 -14.55
N GLU A 30 0.61 6.63 -13.83
CA GLU A 30 -0.07 5.52 -13.17
C GLU A 30 -1.30 5.16 -14.02
N ASN A 31 -1.36 3.93 -14.53
CA ASN A 31 -2.61 3.42 -15.09
C ASN A 31 -3.36 2.76 -13.93
N ILE A 32 -4.16 3.51 -13.18
CA ILE A 32 -5.24 2.88 -12.42
C ILE A 32 -6.15 2.26 -13.47
N LEU A 33 -6.36 0.94 -13.39
CA LEU A 33 -7.08 0.20 -14.42
C LEU A 33 -8.46 -0.23 -13.93
N ILE A 34 -8.60 -0.52 -12.64
CA ILE A 34 -9.85 -0.98 -12.04
C ILE A 34 -9.94 -0.48 -10.61
N ARG A 35 -11.07 0.14 -10.28
CA ARG A 35 -11.41 0.57 -8.92
C ARG A 35 -12.61 -0.22 -8.43
N PHE A 36 -12.54 -0.71 -7.21
CA PHE A 36 -13.63 -1.42 -6.54
C PHE A 36 -14.06 -0.58 -5.35
N ARG A 37 -15.25 -0.01 -5.43
CA ARG A 37 -15.80 0.88 -4.40
C ARG A 37 -16.63 0.10 -3.40
N GLY A 38 -16.22 0.13 -2.14
CA GLY A 38 -17.00 -0.32 -1.00
C GLY A 38 -17.02 0.76 0.08
N GLU A 39 -17.85 0.58 1.10
CA GLU A 39 -17.87 1.45 2.27
C GLU A 39 -17.33 0.67 3.48
N PRO A 40 -16.28 1.15 4.17
CA PRO A 40 -15.70 2.50 4.14
C PRO A 40 -14.43 2.67 3.29
N TYR A 41 -14.09 1.74 2.38
CA TYR A 41 -12.82 1.76 1.63
C TYR A 41 -12.95 1.23 0.21
N GLU A 42 -11.94 1.50 -0.59
CA GLU A 42 -11.83 1.13 -1.99
C GLU A 42 -10.58 0.30 -2.21
N VAL A 43 -10.69 -0.68 -3.09
CA VAL A 43 -9.57 -1.49 -3.57
C VAL A 43 -9.26 -1.07 -5.00
N HIS A 44 -7.99 -0.86 -5.30
CA HIS A 44 -7.52 -0.39 -6.59
C HIS A 44 -6.57 -1.40 -7.18
N VAL A 45 -6.81 -1.77 -8.44
CA VAL A 45 -5.86 -2.52 -9.24
C VAL A 45 -5.12 -1.53 -10.13
N VAL A 46 -3.82 -1.42 -9.89
CA VAL A 46 -2.93 -0.46 -10.53
C VAL A 46 -1.92 -1.21 -11.37
N ARG A 47 -1.57 -0.65 -12.54
CA ARG A 47 -0.46 -1.15 -13.34
C ARG A 47 0.56 -0.05 -13.58
N GLU A 48 1.72 -0.21 -12.96
CA GLU A 48 2.84 0.72 -13.03
C GLU A 48 4.05 0.03 -13.64
N ARG A 49 4.66 0.66 -14.65
CA ARG A 49 5.89 0.16 -15.31
C ARG A 49 5.81 -1.30 -15.80
N GLY A 50 4.61 -1.78 -16.09
CA GLY A 50 4.36 -3.15 -16.55
C GLY A 50 3.99 -4.14 -15.45
N GLU A 51 4.15 -3.76 -14.18
CA GLU A 51 3.86 -4.56 -12.99
C GLU A 51 2.47 -4.25 -12.44
N TRP A 52 1.79 -5.27 -11.94
CA TRP A 52 0.46 -5.16 -11.34
C TRP A 52 0.58 -5.05 -9.83
N ASN A 53 -0.20 -4.16 -9.24
CA ASN A 53 -0.24 -3.93 -7.81
C ASN A 53 -1.70 -3.74 -7.33
N ILE A 54 -1.92 -4.00 -6.05
CA ILE A 54 -3.16 -3.75 -5.33
C ILE A 54 -2.91 -2.62 -4.35
N GLY A 55 -3.70 -1.55 -4.43
CA GLY A 55 -3.72 -0.49 -3.42
C GLY A 55 -5.08 -0.43 -2.72
N ILE A 56 -5.10 0.06 -1.49
CA ILE A 56 -6.32 0.22 -0.70
C ILE A 56 -6.37 1.65 -0.17
N SER A 57 -7.52 2.31 -0.31
CA SER A 57 -7.75 3.68 0.18
C SER A 57 -9.06 3.77 0.95
N PRO A 58 -9.22 4.70 1.90
CA PRO A 58 -10.55 5.05 2.41
C PRO A 58 -11.46 5.54 1.27
N ALA A 59 -12.77 5.29 1.38
CA ALA A 59 -13.73 5.55 0.32
C ALA A 59 -13.88 7.04 0.02
N GLY A 60 -13.82 7.39 -1.26
CA GLY A 60 -13.88 8.78 -1.73
C GLY A 60 -12.73 9.66 -1.25
N ARG A 61 -11.63 9.10 -0.73
CA ARG A 61 -10.54 9.86 -0.11
C ARG A 61 -9.15 9.38 -0.51
N SER A 62 -8.16 10.25 -0.30
CA SER A 62 -6.73 9.99 -0.40
C SER A 62 -6.17 9.84 1.02
N PRO A 63 -5.26 8.89 1.29
CA PRO A 63 -4.34 8.29 0.34
C PRO A 63 -4.66 6.86 -0.11
N LEU A 64 -4.27 6.56 -1.36
CA LEU A 64 -4.04 5.19 -1.81
C LEU A 64 -2.78 4.65 -1.13
N MET A 65 -2.89 3.50 -0.48
CA MET A 65 -1.81 2.88 0.25
C MET A 65 -1.67 1.41 -0.11
N TRP A 66 -0.42 0.99 -0.31
CA TRP A 66 -0.09 -0.40 -0.60
C TRP A 66 -0.28 -1.29 0.64
N PRO A 67 -0.56 -2.58 0.48
CA PRO A 67 -0.75 -3.54 1.57
C PRO A 67 0.34 -3.52 2.65
N TYR A 68 1.61 -3.34 2.30
CA TYR A 68 2.69 -3.21 3.29
C TYR A 68 2.48 -2.05 4.28
N VAL A 69 1.95 -0.90 3.83
CA VAL A 69 1.66 0.25 4.72
C VAL A 69 0.57 -0.14 5.71
N TRP A 70 -0.46 -0.81 5.21
CA TRP A 70 -1.57 -1.31 6.03
C TRP A 70 -1.12 -2.36 7.04
N ARG A 71 -0.20 -3.28 6.69
CA ARG A 71 0.38 -4.21 7.66
C ARG A 71 1.05 -3.49 8.81
N HIS A 72 1.90 -2.50 8.53
CA HIS A 72 2.56 -1.74 9.59
C HIS A 72 1.58 -1.02 10.50
N TYR A 73 0.50 -0.49 9.92
CA TYR A 73 -0.58 0.12 10.70
C TYR A 73 -1.29 -0.93 11.60
N LEU A 74 -1.78 -2.01 11.01
CA LEU A 74 -2.57 -3.02 11.71
C LEU A 74 -1.76 -3.79 12.77
N ASP A 75 -0.49 -4.08 12.47
CA ASP A 75 0.39 -4.85 13.34
C ASP A 75 1.12 -3.96 14.36
N ALA A 76 0.92 -2.64 14.29
CA ALA A 76 1.62 -1.64 15.10
C ALA A 76 3.15 -1.83 15.08
N THR A 77 3.72 -2.11 13.91
CA THR A 77 5.15 -2.39 13.73
C THR A 77 5.88 -1.18 13.14
N THR A 78 7.16 -1.05 13.49
CA THR A 78 8.04 -0.08 12.86
C THR A 78 8.39 -0.54 11.45
N PRO A 79 8.30 0.34 10.43
CA PRO A 79 8.62 -0.06 9.08
C PRO A 79 10.10 -0.38 8.88
N ASP A 80 10.39 -1.51 8.21
CA ASP A 80 11.74 -1.90 7.85
C ASP A 80 12.06 -1.42 6.42
N PRO A 81 12.99 -0.46 6.24
CA PRO A 81 13.35 0.04 4.92
C PRO A 81 14.06 -0.99 4.04
N SER A 82 14.65 -2.03 4.62
CA SER A 82 15.34 -3.09 3.89
C SER A 82 14.38 -4.11 3.29
N GLN A 83 13.10 -4.07 3.68
CA GLN A 83 12.08 -4.92 3.12
C GLN A 83 11.81 -4.53 1.66
N LEU A 84 11.98 -5.51 0.77
CA LEU A 84 11.67 -5.39 -0.66
C LEU A 84 10.20 -5.01 -0.86
N PRO A 85 9.85 -4.37 -2.01
CA PRO A 85 8.46 -4.21 -2.41
C PRO A 85 7.76 -5.58 -2.42
N GLU A 86 6.55 -5.64 -1.85
CA GLU A 86 5.77 -6.87 -1.83
C GLU A 86 5.42 -7.34 -3.24
N SER A 87 5.50 -8.65 -3.47
CA SER A 87 5.02 -9.23 -4.73
C SER A 87 3.50 -9.08 -4.86
N LEU A 88 2.99 -9.20 -6.09
CA LEU A 88 1.54 -9.22 -6.31
C LEU A 88 0.85 -10.34 -5.49
N GLU A 89 1.48 -11.50 -5.36
CA GLU A 89 0.91 -12.59 -4.54
C GLU A 89 0.78 -12.18 -3.07
N GLU A 90 1.79 -11.52 -2.50
CA GLU A 90 1.77 -11.04 -1.11
C GLU A 90 0.69 -9.97 -0.90
N GLN A 91 0.53 -9.07 -1.87
CA GLN A 91 -0.50 -8.03 -1.87
C GLN A 91 -1.92 -8.63 -1.97
N LEU A 92 -2.11 -9.64 -2.82
CA LEU A 92 -3.36 -10.38 -2.93
C LEU A 92 -3.66 -11.18 -1.66
N GLU A 93 -2.66 -11.86 -1.09
CA GLU A 93 -2.82 -12.59 0.17
C GLU A 93 -3.29 -11.65 1.29
N PHE A 94 -2.65 -10.49 1.42
CA PHE A 94 -3.07 -9.48 2.38
C PHE A 94 -4.54 -9.09 2.16
N THR A 95 -4.89 -8.78 0.91
CA THR A 95 -6.25 -8.36 0.54
C THR A 95 -7.26 -9.45 0.88
N TYR A 96 -7.01 -10.71 0.54
CA TYR A 96 -7.95 -11.79 0.84
C TYR A 96 -8.08 -12.09 2.33
N ARG A 97 -7.02 -11.90 3.12
CA ARG A 97 -6.99 -12.31 4.53
C ARG A 97 -7.34 -11.19 5.51
N ARG A 98 -7.01 -9.94 5.19
CA ARG A 98 -7.00 -8.84 6.16
C ARG A 98 -7.83 -7.63 5.76
N LEU A 99 -8.54 -7.69 4.64
CA LEU A 99 -9.37 -6.57 4.22
C LEU A 99 -10.45 -6.23 5.26
N ASP A 100 -11.00 -7.22 5.95
CA ASP A 100 -11.97 -7.02 7.04
C ASP A 100 -11.36 -6.19 8.20
N GLU A 101 -10.08 -6.43 8.53
CA GLU A 101 -9.35 -5.63 9.53
C GLU A 101 -9.14 -4.19 9.05
N VAL A 102 -8.84 -4.00 7.77
CA VAL A 102 -8.74 -2.67 7.15
C VAL A 102 -10.06 -1.90 7.25
N MET A 103 -11.20 -2.54 6.96
CA MET A 103 -12.51 -1.88 7.10
C MET A 103 -12.73 -1.45 8.55
N GLU A 104 -12.46 -2.35 9.50
CA GLU A 104 -12.73 -2.10 10.90
C GLU A 104 -11.83 -0.99 11.46
N ALA A 105 -10.54 -0.99 11.08
CA ALA A 105 -9.62 0.09 11.38
C ALA A 105 -10.16 1.43 10.86
N THR A 106 -10.61 1.47 9.61
CA THR A 106 -11.13 2.70 8.97
C THR A 106 -12.40 3.21 9.67
N ARG A 107 -13.25 2.33 10.21
CA ARG A 107 -14.44 2.73 10.99
C ARG A 107 -14.09 3.26 12.37
N ARG A 108 -13.05 2.72 13.00
CA ARG A 108 -12.68 3.04 14.38
C ARG A 108 -11.76 4.26 14.49
N ASP A 109 -10.86 4.44 13.54
CA ASP A 109 -9.82 5.46 13.60
C ASP A 109 -10.13 6.62 12.63
N ALA A 110 -10.61 7.72 13.20
CA ALA A 110 -10.91 8.95 12.45
C ALA A 110 -9.65 9.63 11.87
N GLU A 111 -8.45 9.31 12.39
CA GLU A 111 -7.17 9.85 11.95
C GLU A 111 -6.36 8.85 11.12
N ILE A 112 -6.97 7.75 10.67
CA ILE A 112 -6.28 6.68 9.95
C ILE A 112 -5.48 7.18 8.74
N GLU A 113 -6.02 8.17 8.01
CA GLU A 113 -5.33 8.80 6.88
C GLU A 113 -4.00 9.44 7.29
N ASN A 114 -3.97 10.11 8.44
CA ASN A 114 -2.75 10.73 8.97
C ASN A 114 -1.73 9.67 9.39
N HIS A 115 -2.19 8.60 10.04
CA HIS A 115 -1.34 7.48 10.44
C HIS A 115 -0.72 6.78 9.24
N LEU A 116 -1.51 6.44 8.23
CA LEU A 116 -1.02 5.82 7.01
C LEU A 116 -0.01 6.73 6.27
N ARG A 117 -0.27 8.04 6.19
CA ARG A 117 0.69 9.01 5.62
C ARG A 117 1.99 9.05 6.40
N ALA A 118 1.93 9.02 7.73
CA ALA A 118 3.12 9.01 8.57
C ALA A 118 3.96 7.74 8.35
N ILE A 119 3.32 6.56 8.29
CA ILE A 119 3.97 5.28 8.01
C ILE A 119 4.63 5.30 6.62
N ASN A 120 3.87 5.67 5.58
CA ASN A 120 4.39 5.72 4.22
C ASN A 120 5.58 6.70 4.10
N ARG A 121 5.49 7.86 4.76
CA ARG A 121 6.60 8.83 4.82
C ARG A 121 7.83 8.25 5.51
N ALA A 122 7.65 7.53 6.61
CA ALA A 122 8.77 6.88 7.31
C ALA A 122 9.46 5.86 6.40
N ILE A 123 8.70 5.03 5.69
CA ILE A 123 9.22 4.03 4.73
C ILE A 123 10.01 4.68 3.61
N ILE A 124 9.44 5.70 2.97
CA ILE A 124 10.12 6.44 1.89
C ILE A 124 11.38 7.11 2.42
N SER A 125 11.31 7.77 3.58
CA SER A 125 12.45 8.48 4.17
C SER A 125 13.59 7.50 4.48
N ALA A 126 13.27 6.34 5.05
CA ALA A 126 14.25 5.34 5.40
C ALA A 126 14.86 4.67 4.15
N ARG A 127 14.07 4.40 3.10
CA ARG A 127 14.57 3.91 1.80
C ARG A 127 15.48 4.89 1.08
N LEU A 128 15.23 6.18 1.21
CA LEU A 128 16.07 7.24 0.64
C LEU A 128 17.29 7.59 1.51
N GLY A 129 17.48 6.92 2.66
CA GLY A 129 18.56 7.23 3.60
C GLY A 129 18.42 8.61 4.27
N LEU A 130 17.22 9.18 4.26
CA LEU A 130 16.92 10.50 4.84
C LEU A 130 16.56 10.43 6.33
N ASP A 131 16.53 9.23 6.91
CA ASP A 131 16.33 9.05 8.34
C ASP A 131 17.60 9.49 9.11
N PRO A 132 17.50 10.37 10.12
CA PRO A 132 18.65 10.79 10.92
C PRO A 132 19.39 9.63 11.60
N VAL A 133 18.76 8.45 11.77
CA VAL A 133 19.43 7.26 12.32
C VAL A 133 20.35 6.58 11.30
N THR A 134 20.00 6.55 10.01
CA THR A 134 20.87 6.01 8.95
C THR A 134 22.04 6.96 8.64
N LEU A 135 21.82 8.28 8.68
CA LEU A 135 22.88 9.28 8.50
C LEU A 135 23.98 9.24 9.59
N ARG A 136 23.68 8.67 10.77
CA ARG A 136 24.66 8.49 11.85
C ARG A 136 25.53 7.24 11.68
N ARG A 137 25.08 6.22 10.93
CA ARG A 137 25.89 5.01 10.67
C ARG A 137 26.98 5.24 9.62
N GLU A 138 26.84 6.26 8.77
CA GLU A 138 27.84 6.57 7.74
C GLU A 138 28.93 7.56 8.18
N LYS A 139 28.86 8.11 9.41
CA LYS A 139 29.92 9.00 9.92
C LYS A 139 30.93 8.27 10.84
N LYS A 140 31.93 7.71 10.15
CA LYS A 140 33.39 7.63 10.46
C LYS A 140 33.88 6.59 11.52
N PRO A 141 35.15 6.11 11.43
CA PRO A 141 36.33 6.88 11.00
C PRO A 141 37.22 6.25 9.91
N GLU A 142 37.40 6.99 8.82
CA GLU A 142 38.75 7.23 8.30
C GLU A 142 39.45 8.23 9.24
N ASP A 143 40.74 7.98 9.46
CA ASP A 143 41.73 8.72 10.25
C ASP A 143 42.02 8.15 11.66
N GLU A 144 42.77 7.05 11.72
CA GLU A 144 43.94 6.98 12.59
C GLU A 144 45.15 6.57 11.74
N LYS A 145 45.90 7.60 11.33
CA LYS A 145 47.31 7.49 11.00
C LYS A 145 48.07 7.29 12.31
N GLU A 146 48.91 6.26 12.39
CA GLU A 146 50.32 6.38 12.77
C GLU A 146 51.11 5.15 12.31
#